data_AF-A0AB74UXY6-F1
#
_entry.id   AF-A0AB74UXY6-F1
#
_cell.length_a   1.000
_cell.length_b   1.000
_cell.length_c   1.000
_cell.angle_alpha   90.00
_cell.angle_beta   90.00
_cell.angle_gamma   90.00
#
_symmetry.space_group_name_H-M   'P 1'
#
loop_
_entity.id
_entity.type
_entity.pdbx_description
1 polymer ?
#
loop_
_entity_poly.entity_id
_entity_poly.type
_entity_poly.pdbx_seq_one_letter_code
_entity_poly.pdbx_strand_id
1 'polypeptide(L)'
;MKVVSLFAAMALAFATAAGAATPDPAQTQAYIHKAWDTLTRSLDDCSALHDPKMDARPVLYLPAGFPAPAAMADIRQRCKIDVHTLPRRIEKLGDLMPSALPAEGLLYLPRPYVVPGGQFNEMYGWDSYFIQLGLLADGRVELARDMTDNMLFEVEHYGGVLNANRTYYLTRSQPPFLSRMIGDVLAAPGAFKGEAERHAWLVHAYPLAVANYRIWTRPEHRAGDTGLARYFDLGAGPVPEMHGSAYYRGVIDWVLAHPKDDPGYLVKAAEHPDAAETARLKSTSCDIEASHVCAGAWSQGHRLSADYYLGDRAMRESGFDTNFHFGPYGGTTHHYAGVGLNSLLYRYERDLHDFALQLGKVAEARQWADAAARRKVAMDKYLWQPERGMFMDYDFTTSKASTPPYVTTYWPLWAGLASKAQAAALEKHLAVFERKGGLSMDDLGSGAQWDEPFGWAPTNWLAISGLDAYGFHDDARRLARKFTATVDTGFAHDGTIREKYNMALGNAEVKITAGYTTNVIGFGWTNAVYLKLHQLLQAAPKPAAAH
;
A
#
# COMPACT_ATOMS: atom_id res chain seq x y z
N MET A 1 50.48 53.73 -3.97
CA MET A 1 50.37 53.08 -2.65
C MET A 1 50.31 51.57 -2.85
N LYS A 2 51.40 50.89 -2.47
CA LYS A 2 51.59 49.47 -2.09
C LYS A 2 50.87 48.32 -2.84
N VAL A 3 51.69 47.64 -3.65
CA VAL A 3 51.96 46.17 -3.77
C VAL A 3 51.23 45.23 -2.80
N VAL A 4 50.61 44.16 -3.33
CA VAL A 4 50.48 42.80 -2.73
C VAL A 4 50.37 41.80 -3.91
N SER A 5 51.44 41.12 -4.31
CA SER A 5 51.91 39.77 -3.93
C SER A 5 51.11 38.59 -4.51
N LEU A 6 51.77 37.84 -5.41
CA LEU A 6 51.52 36.44 -5.75
C LEU A 6 51.54 35.57 -4.48
N PHE A 7 50.56 34.68 -4.33
CA PHE A 7 50.77 33.34 -3.79
C PHE A 7 49.80 32.37 -4.47
N ALA A 8 50.35 31.53 -5.34
CA ALA A 8 49.69 30.32 -5.80
C ALA A 8 49.72 29.31 -4.64
N ALA A 9 48.55 28.96 -4.12
CA ALA A 9 48.39 27.81 -3.24
C ALA A 9 47.61 26.74 -4.01
N MET A 10 48.37 25.73 -4.41
CA MET A 10 47.94 24.49 -5.03
C MET A 10 47.08 23.71 -4.04
N ALA A 11 45.75 23.85 -4.12
CA ALA A 11 44.83 22.97 -3.40
C ALA A 11 44.60 21.73 -4.26
N LEU A 12 45.39 20.67 -4.00
CA LEU A 12 45.07 19.32 -4.41
C LEU A 12 43.70 18.94 -3.80
N ALA A 13 42.66 18.94 -4.62
CA ALA A 13 41.45 18.21 -4.33
C ALA A 13 41.79 16.72 -4.46
N PHE A 14 42.27 16.11 -3.37
CA PHE A 14 42.10 14.69 -3.16
C PHE A 14 40.60 14.45 -2.91
N ALA A 15 39.82 14.41 -4.00
CA ALA A 15 38.64 13.59 -3.98
C ALA A 15 39.17 12.16 -3.87
N THR A 16 39.22 11.62 -2.65
CA THR A 16 39.20 10.17 -2.49
C THR A 16 37.94 9.72 -3.20
N ALA A 17 38.10 9.14 -4.39
CA ALA A 17 37.12 8.24 -4.92
C ALA A 17 37.00 7.14 -3.86
N ALA A 18 36.04 7.30 -2.93
CA ALA A 18 35.62 6.21 -2.08
C ALA A 18 35.19 5.13 -3.08
N GLY A 19 36.01 4.09 -3.23
CA GLY A 19 35.63 2.95 -4.04
C GLY A 19 34.26 2.51 -3.55
N ALA A 20 33.30 2.32 -4.46
CA ALA A 20 31.98 1.84 -4.10
C ALA A 20 32.14 0.64 -3.17
N ALA A 21 31.58 0.72 -1.96
CA ALA A 21 31.77 -0.36 -1.00
C ALA A 21 31.24 -1.66 -1.61
N THR A 22 31.92 -2.77 -1.35
CA THR A 22 31.48 -4.06 -1.86
C THR A 22 30.16 -4.44 -1.17
N PRO A 23 29.12 -4.84 -1.93
CA PRO A 23 27.87 -5.33 -1.34
C PRO A 23 28.11 -6.49 -0.36
N ASP A 24 27.60 -6.35 0.87
CA ASP A 24 27.74 -7.33 1.96
C ASP A 24 26.37 -7.63 2.58
N PRO A 25 25.76 -8.79 2.24
CA PRO A 25 24.46 -9.18 2.77
C PRO A 25 24.39 -9.23 4.30
N ALA A 26 25.49 -9.56 4.98
CA ALA A 26 25.50 -9.63 6.44
C ALA A 26 25.35 -8.23 7.07
N GLN A 27 25.97 -7.21 6.46
CA GLN A 27 25.79 -5.82 6.88
C GLN A 27 24.37 -5.32 6.60
N THR A 28 23.79 -5.67 5.45
CA THR A 28 22.40 -5.35 5.12
C THR A 28 21.44 -5.97 6.15
N GLN A 29 21.63 -7.24 6.52
CA GLN A 29 20.83 -7.91 7.56
C GLN A 29 21.00 -7.26 8.94
N ALA A 30 22.23 -6.91 9.33
CA ALA A 30 22.49 -6.23 10.60
C ALA A 30 21.84 -4.83 10.65
N TYR A 31 21.85 -4.09 9.55
CA TYR A 31 21.12 -2.83 9.42
C TYR A 31 19.63 -3.03 9.63
N ILE A 32 19.03 -4.02 8.95
CA ILE A 32 17.60 -4.34 9.06
C ILE A 32 17.23 -4.70 10.50
N HIS A 33 18.03 -5.55 11.16
CA HIS A 33 17.77 -5.96 12.55
C HIS A 33 17.65 -4.76 13.50
N LYS A 34 18.51 -3.74 13.32
CA LYS A 34 18.47 -2.49 14.09
C LYS A 34 17.35 -1.54 13.63
N ALA A 35 17.02 -1.56 12.34
CA ALA A 35 16.00 -0.68 11.77
C ALA A 35 14.62 -0.91 12.40
N TRP A 36 14.27 -2.14 12.80
CA TRP A 36 13.00 -2.42 13.45
C TRP A 36 12.78 -1.60 14.72
N ASP A 37 13.80 -1.45 15.55
CA ASP A 37 13.71 -0.62 16.77
C ASP A 37 13.54 0.86 16.43
N THR A 38 14.18 1.32 15.34
CA THR A 38 14.11 2.72 14.88
C THR A 38 12.79 3.07 14.20
N LEU A 39 12.14 2.08 13.58
CA LEU A 39 10.85 2.21 12.91
C LEU A 39 9.67 1.92 13.85
N THR A 40 9.92 1.40 15.05
CA THR A 40 8.86 1.17 16.04
C THR A 40 8.37 2.51 16.59
N ARG A 41 7.05 2.65 16.72
CA ARG A 41 6.35 3.76 17.34
C ARG A 41 5.46 3.22 18.45
N SER A 42 5.27 4.04 19.47
CA SER A 42 4.29 3.81 20.53
C SER A 42 3.84 5.17 21.07
N LEU A 43 2.79 5.17 21.90
CA LEU A 43 2.31 6.39 22.55
C LEU A 43 3.29 6.96 23.58
N ASP A 44 4.32 6.20 23.96
CA ASP A 44 5.39 6.68 24.83
C ASP A 44 6.36 7.60 24.08
N ASP A 45 6.47 7.44 22.76
CA ASP A 45 7.28 8.28 21.89
C ASP A 45 6.47 9.49 21.39
N CYS A 46 6.74 10.66 21.95
CA CYS A 46 6.06 11.89 21.54
C CYS A 46 6.30 12.26 20.06
N SER A 47 7.40 11.80 19.45
CA SER A 47 7.68 12.07 18.04
C SER A 47 6.72 11.33 17.11
N ALA A 48 6.20 10.18 17.55
CA ALA A 48 5.18 9.39 16.84
C ALA A 48 3.84 10.12 16.71
N LEU A 49 3.55 11.04 17.63
CA LEU A 49 2.27 11.74 17.70
C LEU A 49 2.22 12.94 16.75
N HIS A 50 3.39 13.43 16.33
CA HIS A 50 3.52 14.57 15.42
C HIS A 50 3.17 14.18 13.99
N ASP A 51 2.53 15.11 13.26
CA ASP A 51 2.37 15.00 11.82
C ASP A 51 3.34 15.95 11.11
N PRO A 52 4.45 15.47 10.54
CA PRO A 52 5.37 16.33 9.81
C PRO A 52 4.74 16.95 8.54
N LYS A 53 3.55 16.48 8.12
CA LYS A 53 2.81 16.99 6.97
C LYS A 53 1.99 18.24 7.32
N MET A 54 1.82 18.53 8.60
CA MET A 54 0.95 19.59 9.12
C MET A 54 1.71 20.57 10.02
N ASP A 55 1.44 21.87 9.86
CA ASP A 55 1.92 22.92 10.76
C ASP A 55 0.86 23.24 11.83
N ALA A 56 0.54 22.24 12.66
CA ALA A 56 -0.48 22.33 13.69
C ALA A 56 -0.07 21.58 14.96
N ARG A 57 -0.68 21.95 16.09
CA ARG A 57 -0.50 21.22 17.34
C ARG A 57 -1.02 19.79 17.19
N PRO A 58 -0.27 18.74 17.57
CA PRO A 58 -0.70 17.38 17.32
C PRO A 58 -1.96 17.01 18.10
N VAL A 59 -2.88 16.33 17.42
CA VAL A 59 -4.15 15.86 17.96
C VAL A 59 -4.18 14.34 17.97
N LEU A 60 -4.59 13.75 19.10
CA LEU A 60 -4.86 12.32 19.24
C LEU A 60 -6.35 12.09 19.49
N TYR A 61 -6.96 11.20 18.71
CA TYR A 61 -8.36 10.81 18.85
C TYR A 61 -8.50 9.43 19.48
N LEU A 62 -9.23 9.36 20.59
CA LEU A 62 -9.69 8.11 21.20
C LEU A 62 -11.03 7.67 20.57
N PRO A 63 -11.30 6.36 20.44
CA PRO A 63 -12.61 5.91 19.98
C PRO A 63 -13.75 6.36 20.90
N ALA A 64 -14.94 6.54 20.32
CA ALA A 64 -16.12 6.90 21.10
C ALA A 64 -16.46 5.82 22.13
N GLY A 65 -16.66 6.23 23.38
CA GLY A 65 -16.96 5.32 24.50
C GLY A 65 -15.78 4.48 24.98
N PHE A 66 -14.58 4.66 24.40
CA PHE A 66 -13.39 3.97 24.86
C PHE A 66 -12.82 4.63 26.12
N PRO A 67 -12.59 3.89 27.22
CA PRO A 67 -12.02 4.45 28.43
C PRO A 67 -10.59 4.90 28.16
N ALA A 68 -10.29 6.17 28.45
CA ALA A 68 -8.94 6.69 28.26
C ALA A 68 -7.93 5.88 29.10
N PRO A 69 -6.81 5.42 28.51
CA PRO A 69 -5.77 4.72 29.26
C PRO A 69 -5.24 5.57 30.42
N ALA A 70 -4.87 4.94 31.55
CA ALA A 70 -4.39 5.66 32.73
C ALA A 70 -3.18 6.58 32.43
N ALA A 71 -2.30 6.15 31.50
CA ALA A 71 -1.15 6.93 31.06
C ALA A 71 -1.49 8.15 30.19
N MET A 72 -2.73 8.28 29.71
CA MET A 72 -3.11 9.31 28.73
C MET A 72 -2.97 10.74 29.27
N ALA A 73 -3.21 10.94 30.57
CA ALA A 73 -3.01 12.24 31.21
C ALA A 73 -1.54 12.68 31.21
N ASP A 74 -0.61 11.74 31.49
CA ASP A 74 0.83 11.99 31.39
C ASP A 74 1.25 12.28 29.95
N ILE A 75 0.85 11.42 29.00
CA ILE A 75 1.18 11.57 27.58
C ILE A 75 0.72 12.94 27.07
N ARG A 76 -0.50 13.36 27.41
CA ARG A 76 -1.04 14.67 27.03
C ARG A 76 -0.13 15.81 27.50
N GLN A 77 0.31 15.77 28.76
CA GLN A 77 1.14 16.82 29.35
C GLN A 77 2.57 16.79 28.80
N ARG A 78 3.19 15.61 28.76
CA ARG A 78 4.57 15.39 28.34
C ARG A 78 4.77 15.66 26.85
N CYS A 79 3.87 15.16 26.00
CA CYS A 79 3.96 15.32 24.55
C CYS A 79 3.26 16.58 24.03
N LYS A 80 2.61 17.36 24.91
CA LYS A 80 1.93 18.62 24.59
C LYS A 80 0.88 18.49 23.48
N ILE A 81 0.21 17.34 23.40
CA ILE A 81 -0.84 17.08 22.42
C ILE A 81 -2.21 17.49 22.93
N ASP A 82 -3.17 17.64 22.02
CA ASP A 82 -4.59 17.66 22.35
C ASP A 82 -5.18 16.26 22.21
N VAL A 83 -6.02 15.86 23.16
CA VAL A 83 -6.67 14.55 23.18
C VAL A 83 -8.17 14.76 23.07
N HIS A 84 -8.77 14.20 22.04
CA HIS A 84 -10.19 14.26 21.75
C HIS A 84 -10.78 12.86 21.74
N THR A 85 -12.09 12.77 21.97
CA THR A 85 -12.86 11.54 21.75
C THR A 85 -13.63 11.70 20.44
N LEU A 86 -13.65 10.66 19.61
CA LEU A 86 -14.47 10.67 18.40
C LEU A 86 -15.96 10.88 18.78
N PRO A 87 -16.71 11.66 18.01
CA PRO A 87 -18.07 12.08 18.38
C PRO A 87 -19.09 10.93 18.36
N ARG A 88 -18.76 9.81 17.73
CA ARG A 88 -19.62 8.63 17.59
C ARG A 88 -18.80 7.37 17.38
N ARG A 89 -19.41 6.22 17.68
CA ARG A 89 -18.88 4.92 17.27
C ARG A 89 -18.92 4.81 15.75
N ILE A 90 -17.85 4.24 15.19
CA ILE A 90 -17.70 3.95 13.76
C ILE A 90 -17.88 2.45 13.63
N GLU A 91 -18.99 2.00 13.06
CA GLU A 91 -19.25 0.56 12.85
C GLU A 91 -18.76 0.11 11.47
N LYS A 92 -18.69 1.06 10.54
CA LYS A 92 -18.31 0.87 9.16
C LYS A 92 -17.38 1.98 8.73
N LEU A 93 -16.35 1.64 7.98
CA LEU A 93 -15.54 2.60 7.23
C LEU A 93 -16.47 3.61 6.52
N GLY A 94 -16.20 4.90 6.66
CA GLY A 94 -17.02 5.99 6.11
C GLY A 94 -18.19 6.48 6.99
N ASP A 95 -18.48 5.88 8.16
CA ASP A 95 -19.56 6.38 9.05
C ASP A 95 -19.29 7.79 9.62
N LEU A 96 -18.01 8.21 9.64
CA LEU A 96 -17.57 9.53 10.07
C LEU A 96 -16.69 10.15 8.99
N MET A 97 -17.17 11.25 8.41
CA MET A 97 -16.41 12.02 7.43
C MET A 97 -15.34 12.86 8.15
N PRO A 98 -14.11 12.97 7.60
CA PRO A 98 -13.06 13.78 8.20
C PRO A 98 -13.46 15.24 8.41
N SER A 99 -14.30 15.79 7.51
CA SER A 99 -14.81 17.17 7.58
C SER A 99 -15.76 17.44 8.77
N ALA A 100 -16.24 16.40 9.45
CA ALA A 100 -17.04 16.53 10.66
C ALA A 100 -16.18 16.68 11.94
N LEU A 101 -14.87 16.55 11.82
CA LEU A 101 -13.94 16.69 12.94
C LEU A 101 -13.37 18.12 13.00
N PRO A 102 -13.13 18.66 14.20
CA PRO A 102 -12.65 20.04 14.36
C PRO A 102 -11.20 20.23 13.90
N ALA A 103 -10.42 19.15 13.84
CA ALA A 103 -9.02 19.15 13.43
C ALA A 103 -8.61 17.75 12.95
N GLU A 104 -7.61 17.71 12.07
CA GLU A 104 -6.95 16.46 11.69
C GLU A 104 -6.09 15.92 12.84
N GLY A 105 -5.98 14.60 12.95
CA GLY A 105 -5.20 13.99 14.04
C GLY A 105 -4.90 12.51 13.84
N LEU A 106 -4.05 11.99 14.72
CA LEU A 106 -3.73 10.57 14.84
C LEU A 106 -4.89 9.84 15.53
N LEU A 107 -5.22 8.65 15.05
CA LEU A 107 -6.16 7.73 15.69
C LEU A 107 -5.40 6.81 16.64
N TYR A 108 -5.91 6.68 17.85
CA TYR A 108 -5.29 5.86 18.90
C TYR A 108 -5.16 4.40 18.48
N LEU A 109 -3.99 3.81 18.77
CA LEU A 109 -3.73 2.38 18.69
C LEU A 109 -3.14 1.91 20.04
N PRO A 110 -3.60 0.77 20.59
CA PRO A 110 -3.21 0.34 21.93
C PRO A 110 -1.82 -0.31 22.02
N ARG A 111 -1.26 -0.81 20.91
CA ARG A 111 0.03 -1.51 20.89
C ARG A 111 1.10 -0.74 20.15
N PRO A 112 2.40 -0.99 20.43
CA PRO A 112 3.48 -0.56 19.55
C PRO A 112 3.27 -1.08 18.13
N TYR A 113 3.72 -0.32 17.15
CA TYR A 113 3.65 -0.69 15.73
C TYR A 113 4.87 -0.19 14.98
N VAL A 114 5.14 -0.77 13.83
CA VAL A 114 6.26 -0.36 12.97
C VAL A 114 5.72 0.46 11.80
N VAL A 115 6.34 1.60 11.54
CA VAL A 115 5.99 2.48 10.42
C VAL A 115 6.76 2.11 9.14
N PRO A 116 6.30 2.52 7.96
CA PRO A 116 7.04 2.27 6.72
C PRO A 116 8.43 2.92 6.71
N GLY A 117 8.58 4.17 7.17
CA GLY A 117 9.88 4.84 7.27
C GLY A 117 9.86 6.32 6.85
N GLY A 118 10.99 7.01 7.01
CA GLY A 118 11.10 8.44 6.70
C GLY A 118 10.13 9.31 7.48
N GLN A 119 9.26 10.04 6.77
CA GLN A 119 8.29 10.99 7.33
C GLN A 119 6.99 10.33 7.85
N PHE A 120 6.82 9.02 7.67
CA PHE A 120 5.62 8.31 8.09
C PHE A 120 5.71 7.98 9.59
N ASN A 121 4.72 8.43 10.35
CA ASN A 121 4.58 8.14 11.79
C ASN A 121 3.36 7.25 12.10
N GLU A 122 2.60 6.94 11.06
CA GLU A 122 1.35 6.19 11.12
C GLU A 122 1.58 4.70 10.83
N MET A 123 0.74 3.85 11.40
CA MET A 123 0.61 2.47 10.97
C MET A 123 -0.16 2.46 9.66
N TYR A 124 0.45 1.93 8.58
CA TYR A 124 -0.18 1.81 7.26
C TYR A 124 -0.79 0.43 7.06
N GLY A 125 -1.88 0.36 6.30
CA GLY A 125 -2.67 -0.86 6.09
C GLY A 125 -1.86 -2.01 5.47
N TRP A 126 -1.51 -1.94 4.20
CA TRP A 126 -0.85 -3.07 3.52
C TRP A 126 0.64 -3.22 3.83
N ASP A 127 1.36 -2.12 4.11
CA ASP A 127 2.78 -2.12 4.51
C ASP A 127 3.00 -3.03 5.73
N SER A 128 2.07 -2.97 6.68
CA SER A 128 2.11 -3.73 7.92
C SER A 128 2.13 -5.24 7.70
N TYR A 129 1.53 -5.77 6.64
CA TYR A 129 1.66 -7.19 6.31
C TYR A 129 3.09 -7.55 5.96
N PHE A 130 3.72 -6.78 5.06
CA PHE A 130 5.10 -7.04 4.68
C PHE A 130 6.02 -6.86 5.87
N ILE A 131 5.86 -5.79 6.65
CA ILE A 131 6.63 -5.57 7.88
C ILE A 131 6.48 -6.75 8.84
N GLN A 132 5.26 -7.26 9.06
CA GLN A 132 5.04 -8.44 9.89
C GLN A 132 5.83 -9.66 9.40
N LEU A 133 5.89 -9.91 8.08
CA LEU A 133 6.72 -10.99 7.54
C LEU A 133 8.20 -10.82 7.92
N GLY A 134 8.71 -9.59 7.89
CA GLY A 134 10.08 -9.25 8.29
C GLY A 134 10.32 -9.44 9.79
N LEU A 135 9.39 -8.97 10.63
CA LEU A 135 9.44 -9.14 12.08
C LEU A 135 9.46 -10.62 12.47
N LEU A 136 8.58 -11.43 11.85
CA LEU A 136 8.56 -12.88 12.07
C LEU A 136 9.85 -13.54 11.59
N ALA A 137 10.41 -13.09 10.45
CA ALA A 137 11.68 -13.58 9.94
C ALA A 137 12.88 -13.24 10.85
N ASP A 138 12.80 -12.12 11.58
CA ASP A 138 13.81 -11.64 12.52
C ASP A 138 13.52 -12.05 13.99
N GLY A 139 12.53 -12.92 14.22
CA GLY A 139 12.19 -13.43 15.56
C GLY A 139 11.45 -12.46 16.47
N ARG A 140 10.98 -11.31 15.96
CA ARG A 140 10.23 -10.27 16.70
C ARG A 140 8.74 -10.59 16.74
N VAL A 141 8.40 -11.78 17.27
CA VAL A 141 7.05 -12.37 17.20
C VAL A 141 6.01 -11.56 17.98
N GLU A 142 6.37 -11.02 19.15
CA GLU A 142 5.45 -10.19 19.95
C GLU A 142 5.03 -8.93 19.19
N LEU A 143 6.00 -8.19 18.62
CA LEU A 143 5.72 -6.99 17.84
C LEU A 143 4.89 -7.30 16.56
N ALA A 144 5.14 -8.44 15.93
CA ALA A 144 4.33 -8.92 14.81
C ALA A 144 2.86 -9.17 15.21
N ARG A 145 2.63 -9.74 16.40
CA ARG A 145 1.29 -9.93 16.98
C ARG A 145 0.65 -8.60 17.35
N ASP A 146 1.40 -7.70 17.97
CA ASP A 146 0.94 -6.35 18.36
C ASP A 146 0.40 -5.55 17.16
N MET A 147 1.08 -5.62 16.01
CA MET A 147 0.59 -5.00 14.77
C MET A 147 -0.73 -5.64 14.30
N THR A 148 -0.84 -6.98 14.35
CA THR A 148 -2.11 -7.64 14.01
C THR A 148 -3.24 -7.23 14.97
N ASP A 149 -2.95 -7.13 16.26
CA ASP A 149 -3.89 -6.68 17.29
C ASP A 149 -4.33 -5.23 17.06
N ASN A 150 -3.44 -4.34 16.62
CA ASN A 150 -3.79 -2.98 16.23
C ASN A 150 -4.74 -2.94 15.02
N MET A 151 -4.54 -3.78 14.01
CA MET A 151 -5.51 -3.84 12.90
C MET A 151 -6.88 -4.36 13.34
N LEU A 152 -6.92 -5.35 14.23
CA LEU A 152 -8.18 -5.82 14.82
C LEU A 152 -8.87 -4.69 15.59
N PHE A 153 -8.10 -3.89 16.33
CA PHE A 153 -8.59 -2.69 17.00
C PHE A 153 -9.15 -1.65 16.01
N GLU A 154 -8.48 -1.40 14.88
CA GLU A 154 -9.02 -0.51 13.85
C GLU A 154 -10.35 -1.01 13.29
N VAL A 155 -10.48 -2.31 13.05
CA VAL A 155 -11.75 -2.88 12.59
C VAL A 155 -12.86 -2.69 13.62
N GLU A 156 -12.55 -2.90 14.90
CA GLU A 156 -13.52 -2.78 15.99
C GLU A 156 -13.98 -1.34 16.25
N HIS A 157 -13.07 -0.37 16.10
CA HIS A 157 -13.30 1.02 16.54
C HIS A 157 -13.40 2.05 15.41
N TYR A 158 -12.85 1.74 14.25
CA TYR A 158 -12.82 2.60 13.05
C TYR A 158 -13.50 1.94 11.84
N GLY A 159 -14.10 0.77 12.02
CA GLY A 159 -14.97 0.12 11.04
C GLY A 159 -14.24 -0.54 9.87
N GLY A 160 -12.92 -0.67 9.94
CA GLY A 160 -12.05 -1.31 8.96
C GLY A 160 -10.57 -1.07 9.23
N VAL A 161 -9.71 -1.84 8.55
CA VAL A 161 -8.28 -1.48 8.43
C VAL A 161 -8.19 -0.22 7.58
N LEU A 162 -7.52 0.80 8.10
CA LEU A 162 -7.40 2.09 7.42
C LEU A 162 -6.20 2.11 6.48
N ASN A 163 -6.17 3.07 5.54
CA ASN A 163 -4.97 3.38 4.78
C ASN A 163 -3.79 3.67 5.72
N ALA A 164 -4.02 4.58 6.68
CA ALA A 164 -3.22 4.70 7.88
C ALA A 164 -4.07 5.23 9.03
N ASN A 165 -3.60 5.13 10.28
CA ASN A 165 -4.35 5.54 11.47
C ASN A 165 -4.43 7.07 11.68
N ARG A 166 -4.90 7.84 10.67
CA ARG A 166 -5.21 9.28 10.77
C ARG A 166 -6.67 9.55 10.41
N THR A 167 -7.21 10.64 10.94
CA THR A 167 -8.61 11.03 10.73
C THR A 167 -8.98 11.20 9.26
N TYR A 168 -8.07 11.72 8.41
CA TYR A 168 -8.31 11.90 6.99
C TYR A 168 -8.35 10.60 6.16
N TYR A 169 -8.04 9.45 6.78
CA TYR A 169 -8.18 8.12 6.20
C TYR A 169 -9.44 7.36 6.67
N LEU A 170 -10.32 7.96 7.48
CA LEU A 170 -11.54 7.30 7.98
C LEU A 170 -12.55 6.84 6.89
N THR A 171 -12.32 7.22 5.63
CA THR A 171 -13.11 6.80 4.47
C THR A 171 -12.39 5.83 3.55
N ARG A 172 -11.09 5.56 3.79
CA ARG A 172 -10.19 4.88 2.84
C ARG A 172 -9.44 3.74 3.49
N SER A 173 -9.49 2.57 2.83
CA SER A 173 -8.74 1.38 3.23
C SER A 173 -7.38 1.31 2.49
N GLN A 174 -6.80 0.11 2.47
CA GLN A 174 -5.67 -0.30 1.64
C GLN A 174 -5.78 -1.79 1.26
N PRO A 175 -4.93 -2.35 0.37
CA PRO A 175 -5.02 -3.74 -0.05
C PRO A 175 -5.15 -4.73 1.13
N PRO A 176 -6.17 -5.61 1.15
CA PRO A 176 -6.55 -6.32 2.38
C PRO A 176 -5.69 -7.56 2.68
N PHE A 177 -4.81 -7.44 3.66
CA PHE A 177 -3.95 -8.55 4.14
C PHE A 177 -4.25 -9.04 5.56
N LEU A 178 -5.28 -8.51 6.23
CA LEU A 178 -5.56 -8.83 7.65
C LEU A 178 -5.70 -10.34 7.92
N SER A 179 -6.33 -11.14 7.05
CA SER A 179 -6.35 -12.59 7.30
C SER A 179 -4.98 -13.24 7.21
N ARG A 180 -4.11 -12.78 6.31
CA ARG A 180 -2.77 -13.33 6.21
C ARG A 180 -1.96 -12.98 7.44
N MET A 181 -2.10 -11.75 7.93
CA MET A 181 -1.52 -11.33 9.20
C MET A 181 -1.99 -12.22 10.36
N ILE A 182 -3.30 -12.47 10.46
CA ILE A 182 -3.89 -13.38 11.47
C ILE A 182 -3.33 -14.79 11.31
N GLY A 183 -3.34 -15.34 10.10
CA GLY A 183 -2.85 -16.69 9.81
C GLY A 183 -1.36 -16.87 10.14
N ASP A 184 -0.56 -15.84 9.87
CA ASP A 184 0.88 -15.84 10.16
C ASP A 184 1.15 -15.78 11.68
N VAL A 185 0.37 -15.00 12.44
CA VAL A 185 0.43 -14.99 13.92
C VAL A 185 0.00 -16.35 14.49
N LEU A 186 -1.08 -16.95 14.00
CA LEU A 186 -1.54 -18.28 14.44
C LEU A 186 -0.50 -19.37 14.22
N ALA A 187 0.31 -19.25 13.16
CA ALA A 187 1.35 -20.20 12.80
C ALA A 187 2.71 -19.90 13.46
N ALA A 188 2.91 -18.69 13.99
CA ALA A 188 4.19 -18.25 14.54
C ALA A 188 4.51 -18.94 15.88
N PRO A 189 5.63 -19.65 15.99
CA PRO A 189 6.08 -20.21 17.26
C PRO A 189 6.30 -19.09 18.30
N GLY A 190 5.80 -19.29 19.52
CA GLY A 190 5.96 -18.33 20.61
C GLY A 190 4.99 -17.14 20.57
N ALA A 191 4.10 -17.03 19.58
CA ALA A 191 3.07 -15.98 19.54
C ALA A 191 2.04 -16.12 20.67
N PHE A 192 1.84 -17.34 21.19
CA PHE A 192 0.90 -17.66 22.26
C PHE A 192 1.55 -18.58 23.29
N LYS A 193 1.13 -18.45 24.56
CA LYS A 193 1.61 -19.31 25.66
C LYS A 193 1.12 -20.75 25.55
N GLY A 194 0.06 -21.00 24.78
CA GLY A 194 -0.48 -22.32 24.52
C GLY A 194 -1.76 -22.28 23.69
N GLU A 195 -2.29 -23.46 23.40
CA GLU A 195 -3.44 -23.63 22.50
C GLU A 195 -4.71 -22.90 22.98
N ALA A 196 -4.94 -22.84 24.29
CA ALA A 196 -6.11 -22.14 24.85
C ALA A 196 -6.08 -20.63 24.55
N GLU A 197 -4.90 -19.99 24.66
CA GLU A 197 -4.75 -18.57 24.33
C GLU A 197 -4.87 -18.34 22.82
N ARG A 198 -4.24 -19.20 22.02
CA ARG A 198 -4.33 -19.16 20.55
C ARG A 198 -5.77 -19.27 20.07
N HIS A 199 -6.53 -20.23 20.63
CA HIS A 199 -7.94 -20.41 20.30
C HIS A 199 -8.80 -19.23 20.75
N ALA A 200 -8.62 -18.73 21.98
CA ALA A 200 -9.36 -17.57 22.48
C ALA A 200 -9.11 -16.31 21.65
N TRP A 201 -7.86 -16.10 21.23
CA TRP A 201 -7.49 -15.01 20.34
C TRP A 201 -8.16 -15.14 18.98
N LEU A 202 -8.20 -16.34 18.38
CA LEU A 202 -8.89 -16.58 17.12
C LEU A 202 -10.42 -16.38 17.22
N VAL A 203 -11.03 -16.76 18.36
CA VAL A 203 -12.45 -16.51 18.62
C VAL A 203 -12.77 -15.02 18.57
N HIS A 204 -11.87 -14.16 19.08
CA HIS A 204 -12.01 -12.71 19.00
C HIS A 204 -11.68 -12.15 17.60
N ALA A 205 -10.59 -12.61 16.98
CA ALA A 205 -10.12 -12.09 15.70
C ALA A 205 -11.04 -12.44 14.52
N TYR A 206 -11.65 -13.64 14.54
CA TYR A 206 -12.46 -14.14 13.42
C TYR A 206 -13.64 -13.22 13.03
N PRO A 207 -14.56 -12.81 13.93
CA PRO A 207 -15.66 -11.92 13.56
C PRO A 207 -15.18 -10.55 13.06
N LEU A 208 -14.03 -10.05 13.54
CA LEU A 208 -13.42 -8.81 13.06
C LEU A 208 -12.84 -8.99 11.65
N ALA A 209 -12.13 -10.09 11.38
CA ALA A 209 -11.68 -10.41 10.02
C ALA A 209 -12.85 -10.48 9.02
N VAL A 210 -13.96 -11.10 9.43
CA VAL A 210 -15.21 -11.14 8.66
C VAL A 210 -15.79 -9.73 8.44
N ALA A 211 -15.80 -8.88 9.47
CA ALA A 211 -16.26 -7.49 9.37
C ALA A 211 -15.39 -6.67 8.40
N ASN A 212 -14.08 -6.83 8.46
CA ASN A 212 -13.14 -6.16 7.56
C ASN A 212 -13.30 -6.64 6.11
N TYR A 213 -13.48 -7.94 5.88
CA TYR A 213 -13.78 -8.49 4.55
C TYR A 213 -15.07 -7.86 3.95
N ARG A 214 -16.09 -7.60 4.77
CA ARG A 214 -17.37 -7.04 4.31
C ARG A 214 -17.24 -5.66 3.68
N ILE A 215 -16.19 -4.90 3.94
CA ILE A 215 -15.92 -3.60 3.28
C ILE A 215 -15.91 -3.78 1.76
N TRP A 216 -15.21 -4.80 1.29
CA TRP A 216 -14.96 -5.09 -0.13
C TRP A 216 -16.13 -5.74 -0.87
N THR A 217 -17.23 -6.00 -0.17
CA THR A 217 -18.46 -6.59 -0.75
C THR A 217 -19.66 -5.64 -0.65
N ARG A 218 -19.44 -4.43 -0.13
CA ARG A 218 -20.43 -3.35 -0.16
C ARG A 218 -20.72 -2.91 -1.60
N PRO A 219 -21.91 -2.34 -1.87
CA PRO A 219 -22.30 -1.91 -3.22
C PRO A 219 -21.28 -1.03 -3.92
N GLU A 220 -20.63 -0.11 -3.19
CA GLU A 220 -19.66 0.86 -3.70
C GLU A 220 -18.42 0.18 -4.29
N HIS A 221 -17.99 -0.91 -3.65
CA HIS A 221 -16.83 -1.71 -4.04
C HIS A 221 -17.15 -2.77 -5.09
N ARG A 222 -18.40 -2.91 -5.56
CA ARG A 222 -18.72 -3.87 -6.62
C ARG A 222 -18.21 -3.36 -7.97
N ALA A 223 -17.51 -4.22 -8.69
CA ALA A 223 -17.08 -3.94 -10.06
C ALA A 223 -18.21 -4.32 -11.04
N GLY A 224 -19.21 -3.44 -11.18
CA GLY A 224 -20.38 -3.70 -12.03
C GLY A 224 -21.16 -4.95 -11.59
N ASP A 225 -21.56 -5.79 -12.55
CA ASP A 225 -22.26 -7.07 -12.35
C ASP A 225 -21.32 -8.28 -12.39
N THR A 226 -20.00 -8.06 -12.43
CA THR A 226 -18.99 -9.13 -12.62
C THR A 226 -18.91 -10.13 -11.45
N GLY A 227 -19.44 -9.77 -10.28
CA GLY A 227 -19.23 -10.50 -9.03
C GLY A 227 -17.85 -10.26 -8.40
N LEU A 228 -17.03 -9.36 -8.97
CA LEU A 228 -15.72 -8.96 -8.47
C LEU A 228 -15.80 -7.62 -7.72
N ALA A 229 -14.71 -7.29 -7.04
CA ALA A 229 -14.55 -6.01 -6.33
C ALA A 229 -13.65 -5.04 -7.09
N ARG A 230 -13.81 -3.75 -6.80
CA ARG A 230 -12.96 -2.62 -7.19
C ARG A 230 -12.49 -1.86 -5.95
N TYR A 231 -11.43 -1.07 -6.09
CA TYR A 231 -11.09 -0.05 -5.10
C TYR A 231 -12.06 1.13 -5.20
N PHE A 232 -12.51 1.64 -4.06
CA PHE A 232 -13.44 2.76 -3.95
C PHE A 232 -13.40 3.41 -2.54
N ASP A 233 -12.72 4.55 -2.40
CA ASP A 233 -12.79 5.40 -1.21
C ASP A 233 -14.19 6.03 -1.09
N LEU A 234 -14.72 6.11 0.12
CA LEU A 234 -16.05 6.67 0.42
C LEU A 234 -16.06 8.21 0.54
N GLY A 235 -14.89 8.86 0.40
CA GLY A 235 -14.72 10.30 0.35
C GLY A 235 -15.05 10.92 -1.01
N ALA A 236 -15.06 12.27 -1.06
CA ALA A 236 -15.35 13.03 -2.28
C ALA A 236 -14.35 14.18 -2.49
N GLY A 237 -14.17 14.60 -3.74
CA GLY A 237 -13.24 15.68 -4.11
C GLY A 237 -11.77 15.34 -3.85
N PRO A 238 -10.86 16.34 -3.82
CA PRO A 238 -9.46 16.10 -3.53
C PRO A 238 -9.26 15.48 -2.15
N VAL A 239 -8.20 14.70 -1.99
CA VAL A 239 -7.91 14.03 -0.72
C VAL A 239 -7.46 15.03 0.35
N PRO A 240 -7.85 14.86 1.62
CA PRO A 240 -7.54 15.86 2.65
C PRO A 240 -6.04 15.96 2.94
N GLU A 241 -5.28 14.86 2.81
CA GLU A 241 -3.83 14.87 3.02
C GLU A 241 -3.05 15.61 1.92
N MET A 242 -3.72 16.03 0.85
CA MET A 242 -3.11 16.84 -0.20
C MET A 242 -3.24 18.32 0.17
N HIS A 243 -2.32 18.86 0.98
CA HIS A 243 -2.47 20.22 1.51
C HIS A 243 -2.34 21.35 0.46
N GLY A 244 -1.92 21.06 -0.77
CA GLY A 244 -1.79 22.03 -1.85
C GLY A 244 -2.19 21.50 -3.23
N SER A 245 -2.59 22.41 -4.13
CA SER A 245 -3.15 22.05 -5.44
C SER A 245 -2.12 21.77 -6.54
N ALA A 246 -0.81 21.75 -6.23
CA ALA A 246 0.25 21.63 -7.24
C ALA A 246 0.17 20.31 -8.01
N TYR A 247 -0.11 19.20 -7.31
CA TYR A 247 -0.32 17.90 -7.94
C TYR A 247 -1.45 17.95 -8.98
N TYR A 248 -2.64 18.40 -8.56
CA TYR A 248 -3.81 18.45 -9.44
C TYR A 248 -3.64 19.42 -10.62
N ARG A 249 -2.95 20.56 -10.44
CA ARG A 249 -2.59 21.45 -11.56
C ARG A 249 -1.67 20.74 -12.55
N GLY A 250 -0.68 19.99 -12.07
CA GLY A 250 0.20 19.18 -12.91
C GLY A 250 -0.55 18.13 -13.72
N VAL A 251 -1.59 17.51 -13.14
CA VAL A 251 -2.46 16.57 -13.87
C VAL A 251 -3.24 17.30 -14.97
N ILE A 252 -3.86 18.44 -14.67
CA ILE A 252 -4.58 19.25 -15.67
C ILE A 252 -3.64 19.65 -16.82
N ASP A 253 -2.46 20.18 -16.52
CA ASP A 253 -1.48 20.60 -17.52
C ASP A 253 -1.00 19.43 -18.38
N TRP A 254 -0.80 18.25 -17.76
CA TRP A 254 -0.42 17.05 -18.49
C TRP A 254 -1.53 16.59 -19.44
N VAL A 255 -2.79 16.54 -19.01
CA VAL A 255 -3.92 16.10 -19.84
C VAL A 255 -4.14 17.07 -21.01
N LEU A 256 -4.02 18.38 -20.77
CA LEU A 256 -4.08 19.40 -21.83
C LEU A 256 -2.98 19.24 -22.87
N ALA A 257 -1.78 18.83 -22.45
CA ALA A 257 -0.67 18.54 -23.36
C ALA A 257 -0.84 17.19 -24.11
N HIS A 258 -1.68 16.29 -23.60
CA HIS A 258 -1.90 14.94 -24.12
C HIS A 258 -3.40 14.65 -24.38
N PRO A 259 -4.07 15.42 -25.26
CA PRO A 259 -5.52 15.34 -25.42
C PRO A 259 -6.04 14.00 -25.98
N LYS A 260 -5.15 13.15 -26.53
CA LYS A 260 -5.50 11.80 -27.00
C LYS A 260 -5.64 10.81 -25.84
N ASP A 261 -5.04 11.13 -24.70
CA ASP A 261 -5.00 10.29 -23.51
C ASP A 261 -6.00 10.76 -22.45
N ASP A 262 -6.80 11.80 -22.73
CA ASP A 262 -7.84 12.32 -21.83
C ASP A 262 -9.07 11.39 -21.80
N PRO A 263 -9.36 10.70 -20.68
CA PRO A 263 -10.55 9.87 -20.54
C PRO A 263 -11.84 10.67 -20.23
N GLY A 264 -11.77 12.00 -20.21
CA GLY A 264 -12.84 12.89 -19.75
C GLY A 264 -12.56 13.53 -18.38
N TYR A 265 -11.29 13.76 -18.06
CA TYR A 265 -10.86 14.35 -16.79
C TYR A 265 -11.12 15.85 -16.74
N LEU A 266 -11.21 16.54 -17.86
CA LEU A 266 -11.26 18.00 -17.88
C LEU A 266 -12.69 18.56 -17.88
N VAL A 267 -12.95 19.47 -16.94
CA VAL A 267 -14.17 20.27 -16.85
C VAL A 267 -13.80 21.73 -17.12
N LYS A 268 -14.42 22.34 -18.13
CA LYS A 268 -14.30 23.79 -18.36
C LYS A 268 -14.90 24.56 -17.20
N ALA A 269 -14.13 25.51 -16.66
CA ALA A 269 -14.56 26.38 -15.58
C ALA A 269 -13.73 27.67 -15.51
N ALA A 270 -14.34 28.76 -15.07
CA ALA A 270 -13.59 29.97 -14.73
C ALA A 270 -12.68 29.73 -13.51
N GLU A 271 -11.59 30.49 -13.42
CA GLU A 271 -10.73 30.49 -12.23
C GLU A 271 -11.49 30.98 -11.00
N HIS A 272 -12.29 32.04 -11.20
CA HIS A 272 -13.19 32.63 -10.21
C HIS A 272 -14.65 32.49 -10.68
N PRO A 273 -15.27 31.31 -10.49
CA PRO A 273 -16.63 31.04 -10.93
C PRO A 273 -17.65 31.89 -10.16
N ASP A 274 -18.77 32.23 -10.80
CA ASP A 274 -19.89 32.85 -10.12
C ASP A 274 -20.67 31.83 -9.25
N ALA A 275 -21.74 32.27 -8.58
CA ALA A 275 -22.53 31.41 -7.70
C ALA A 275 -23.19 30.23 -8.44
N ALA A 276 -23.61 30.43 -9.69
CA ALA A 276 -24.28 29.38 -10.48
C ALA A 276 -23.26 28.32 -10.94
N GLU A 277 -22.09 28.75 -11.40
CA GLU A 277 -21.01 27.84 -11.74
C GLU A 277 -20.44 27.13 -10.51
N THR A 278 -20.31 27.82 -9.37
CA THR A 278 -19.90 27.22 -8.09
C THR A 278 -20.85 26.08 -7.69
N ALA A 279 -22.17 26.28 -7.77
CA ALA A 279 -23.15 25.24 -7.49
C ALA A 279 -23.04 24.04 -8.45
N ARG A 280 -22.77 24.29 -9.74
CA ARG A 280 -22.51 23.24 -10.73
C ARG A 280 -21.23 22.45 -10.43
N LEU A 281 -20.16 23.13 -10.02
CA LEU A 281 -18.87 22.49 -9.76
C LEU A 281 -18.92 21.46 -8.63
N LYS A 282 -19.82 21.62 -7.65
CA LYS A 282 -20.02 20.63 -6.57
C LYS A 282 -20.39 19.23 -7.09
N SER A 283 -21.03 19.14 -8.25
CA SER A 283 -21.40 17.85 -8.87
C SER A 283 -20.49 17.47 -10.04
N THR A 284 -20.01 18.43 -10.83
CA THR A 284 -19.19 18.11 -12.01
C THR A 284 -17.69 18.00 -11.72
N SER A 285 -17.21 18.57 -10.62
CA SER A 285 -15.80 18.64 -10.21
C SER A 285 -15.67 18.38 -8.71
N CYS A 286 -15.41 19.41 -7.90
CA CYS A 286 -15.36 19.36 -6.45
C CYS A 286 -15.92 20.65 -5.83
N ASP A 287 -16.20 20.62 -4.52
CA ASP A 287 -16.66 21.79 -3.79
C ASP A 287 -15.50 22.74 -3.48
N ILE A 288 -15.40 23.82 -4.27
CA ILE A 288 -14.36 24.86 -4.14
C ILE A 288 -14.53 25.74 -2.90
N GLU A 289 -15.71 25.78 -2.28
CA GLU A 289 -15.95 26.54 -1.05
C GLU A 289 -15.52 25.73 0.17
N ALA A 290 -15.68 24.40 0.10
CA ALA A 290 -15.32 23.49 1.18
C ALA A 290 -13.85 23.07 1.17
N SER A 291 -13.12 23.24 0.06
CA SER A 291 -11.74 22.78 -0.10
C SER A 291 -10.88 23.81 -0.82
N HIS A 292 -9.88 24.36 -0.14
CA HIS A 292 -8.88 25.25 -0.75
C HIS A 292 -8.06 24.53 -1.82
N VAL A 293 -7.84 23.23 -1.64
CA VAL A 293 -7.15 22.37 -2.62
C VAL A 293 -7.96 22.30 -3.92
N CYS A 294 -9.26 22.08 -3.80
CA CYS A 294 -10.19 22.10 -4.93
C CYS A 294 -10.22 23.48 -5.60
N ALA A 295 -10.33 24.55 -4.80
CA ALA A 295 -10.35 25.92 -5.31
C ALA A 295 -9.10 26.22 -6.16
N GLY A 296 -7.91 25.86 -5.68
CA GLY A 296 -6.63 26.06 -6.39
C GLY A 296 -6.31 25.01 -7.46
N ALA A 297 -7.10 23.93 -7.58
CA ALA A 297 -6.93 22.90 -8.61
C ALA A 297 -7.56 23.36 -9.95
N TRP A 298 -7.02 24.46 -10.47
CA TRP A 298 -7.42 25.06 -11.74
C TRP A 298 -6.17 25.36 -12.57
N SER A 299 -6.24 25.06 -13.87
CA SER A 299 -5.20 25.48 -14.83
C SER A 299 -5.81 25.69 -16.21
N GLN A 300 -5.39 26.76 -16.89
CA GLN A 300 -5.72 27.04 -18.30
C GLN A 300 -7.22 26.89 -18.64
N GLY A 301 -8.12 27.37 -17.78
CA GLY A 301 -9.58 27.31 -18.00
C GLY A 301 -10.24 25.98 -17.66
N HIS A 302 -9.52 25.06 -17.00
CA HIS A 302 -10.00 23.72 -16.70
C HIS A 302 -9.78 23.36 -15.22
N ARG A 303 -10.66 22.48 -14.74
CA ARG A 303 -10.59 21.75 -13.46
C ARG A 303 -10.71 20.26 -13.73
N LEU A 304 -10.39 19.44 -12.74
CA LEU A 304 -10.59 17.99 -12.83
C LEU A 304 -12.04 17.61 -12.56
N SER A 305 -12.53 16.58 -13.22
CA SER A 305 -13.90 16.09 -13.07
C SER A 305 -14.11 15.39 -11.73
N ALA A 306 -15.37 15.30 -11.30
CA ALA A 306 -15.73 14.54 -10.11
C ALA A 306 -15.31 13.07 -10.21
N ASP A 307 -15.39 12.49 -11.42
CA ASP A 307 -14.98 11.11 -11.70
C ASP A 307 -13.47 10.92 -11.53
N TYR A 308 -12.64 11.89 -11.96
CA TYR A 308 -11.20 11.85 -11.70
C TYR A 308 -10.89 11.78 -10.21
N TYR A 309 -11.59 12.56 -9.37
CA TYR A 309 -11.37 12.53 -7.91
C TYR A 309 -11.77 11.18 -7.28
N LEU A 310 -12.77 10.48 -7.83
CA LEU A 310 -13.06 9.10 -7.43
C LEU A 310 -11.90 8.16 -7.79
N GLY A 311 -11.34 8.31 -9.00
CA GLY A 311 -10.18 7.55 -9.46
C GLY A 311 -8.92 7.80 -8.65
N ASP A 312 -8.56 9.06 -8.38
CA ASP A 312 -7.41 9.44 -7.52
C ASP A 312 -7.52 8.81 -6.13
N ARG A 313 -8.73 8.83 -5.54
CA ARG A 313 -8.96 8.21 -4.24
C ARG A 313 -8.90 6.68 -4.28
N ALA A 314 -9.49 6.05 -5.29
CA ALA A 314 -9.40 4.60 -5.49
C ALA A 314 -7.96 4.15 -5.77
N MET A 315 -7.17 4.94 -6.48
CA MET A 315 -5.74 4.73 -6.70
C MET A 315 -4.96 4.74 -5.38
N ARG A 316 -5.27 5.67 -4.47
CA ARG A 316 -4.65 5.71 -3.13
C ARG A 316 -5.08 4.53 -2.25
N GLU A 317 -6.30 4.06 -2.40
CA GLU A 317 -6.77 2.84 -1.73
C GLU A 317 -6.11 1.58 -2.32
N SER A 318 -5.72 1.59 -3.59
CA SER A 318 -5.00 0.46 -4.20
C SER A 318 -3.55 0.35 -3.74
N GLY A 319 -2.98 1.43 -3.18
CA GLY A 319 -1.58 1.54 -2.82
C GLY A 319 -0.65 1.86 -3.99
N PHE A 320 -1.18 2.03 -5.21
CA PHE A 320 -0.40 2.33 -6.42
C PHE A 320 -0.49 3.81 -6.83
N ASP A 321 -0.54 4.73 -5.87
CA ASP A 321 -0.53 6.17 -6.15
C ASP A 321 0.89 6.66 -6.45
N THR A 322 1.26 7.12 -7.65
CA THR A 322 0.50 7.10 -8.90
C THR A 322 1.12 6.16 -9.92
N ASN A 323 0.24 5.61 -10.77
CA ASN A 323 0.51 4.73 -11.92
C ASN A 323 -0.25 5.26 -13.14
N PHE A 324 0.06 4.77 -14.33
CA PHE A 324 -0.69 5.04 -15.57
C PHE A 324 -1.44 3.81 -16.09
N HIS A 325 -1.28 2.67 -15.41
CA HIS A 325 -1.96 1.42 -15.72
C HIS A 325 -3.50 1.56 -15.67
N PHE A 326 -4.03 2.26 -14.67
CA PHE A 326 -5.46 2.59 -14.54
C PHE A 326 -5.80 3.97 -15.13
N GLY A 327 -5.28 4.24 -16.33
CA GLY A 327 -5.38 5.54 -16.99
C GLY A 327 -4.38 6.56 -16.44
N PRO A 328 -4.21 7.72 -17.09
CA PRO A 328 -3.24 8.72 -16.66
C PRO A 328 -3.45 9.11 -15.20
N TYR A 329 -2.38 9.09 -14.42
CA TYR A 329 -2.40 9.34 -12.98
C TYR A 329 -3.41 8.50 -12.18
N GLY A 330 -3.72 7.28 -12.64
CA GLY A 330 -4.67 6.36 -12.03
C GLY A 330 -6.09 6.90 -11.90
N GLY A 331 -6.45 7.94 -12.66
CA GLY A 331 -7.71 8.66 -12.54
C GLY A 331 -8.96 7.86 -12.96
N THR A 332 -8.81 6.63 -13.45
CA THR A 332 -9.93 5.70 -13.70
C THR A 332 -9.85 4.42 -12.86
N THR A 333 -9.06 4.38 -11.79
CA THR A 333 -8.89 3.17 -10.95
C THR A 333 -10.21 2.56 -10.48
N HIS A 334 -11.22 3.37 -10.15
CA HIS A 334 -12.55 2.90 -9.72
C HIS A 334 -13.39 2.27 -10.85
N HIS A 335 -12.95 2.28 -12.10
CA HIS A 335 -13.61 1.60 -13.22
C HIS A 335 -13.18 0.14 -13.37
N TYR A 336 -12.20 -0.33 -12.61
CA TYR A 336 -11.59 -1.65 -12.81
C TYR A 336 -11.96 -2.67 -11.74
N ALA A 337 -12.31 -3.87 -12.18
CA ALA A 337 -12.12 -5.09 -11.41
C ALA A 337 -10.63 -5.46 -11.44
N GLY A 338 -9.92 -5.18 -10.34
CA GLY A 338 -8.48 -5.38 -10.28
C GLY A 338 -8.06 -6.83 -10.01
N VAL A 339 -7.09 -7.37 -10.76
CA VAL A 339 -6.45 -8.68 -10.52
C VAL A 339 -5.86 -8.73 -9.13
N GLY A 340 -5.15 -7.67 -8.72
CA GLY A 340 -4.53 -7.57 -7.40
C GLY A 340 -5.56 -7.74 -6.28
N LEU A 341 -6.54 -6.82 -6.20
CA LEU A 341 -7.58 -6.84 -5.17
C LEU A 341 -8.32 -8.18 -5.11
N ASN A 342 -8.75 -8.70 -6.26
CA ASN A 342 -9.55 -9.93 -6.28
C ASN A 342 -8.71 -11.18 -5.95
N SER A 343 -7.40 -11.17 -6.20
CA SER A 343 -6.49 -12.20 -5.69
C SER A 343 -6.41 -12.17 -4.17
N LEU A 344 -6.29 -10.96 -3.58
CA LEU A 344 -6.26 -10.79 -2.13
C LEU A 344 -7.57 -11.24 -1.48
N LEU A 345 -8.72 -10.88 -2.06
CA LEU A 345 -10.02 -11.30 -1.54
C LEU A 345 -10.25 -12.81 -1.66
N TYR A 346 -9.74 -13.46 -2.71
CA TYR A 346 -9.77 -14.92 -2.81
C TYR A 346 -8.96 -15.56 -1.67
N ARG A 347 -7.74 -15.06 -1.43
CA ARG A 347 -6.92 -15.53 -0.31
C ARG A 347 -7.62 -15.27 1.03
N TYR A 348 -8.28 -14.12 1.17
CA TYR A 348 -9.03 -13.75 2.36
C TYR A 348 -10.16 -14.75 2.64
N GLU A 349 -10.95 -15.10 1.61
CA GLU A 349 -12.00 -16.12 1.69
C GLU A 349 -11.46 -17.50 2.08
N ARG A 350 -10.30 -17.89 1.53
CA ARG A 350 -9.61 -19.14 1.90
C ARG A 350 -9.15 -19.14 3.37
N ASP A 351 -8.58 -18.04 3.84
CA ASP A 351 -8.19 -17.92 5.25
C ASP A 351 -9.41 -17.95 6.18
N LEU A 352 -10.51 -17.25 5.85
CA LEU A 352 -11.74 -17.26 6.65
C LEU A 352 -12.38 -18.64 6.69
N HIS A 353 -12.29 -19.42 5.61
CA HIS A 353 -12.63 -20.84 5.61
C HIS A 353 -11.79 -21.61 6.65
N ASP A 354 -10.46 -21.45 6.62
CA ASP A 354 -9.55 -22.18 7.50
C ASP A 354 -9.74 -21.79 8.98
N PHE A 355 -9.99 -20.51 9.27
CA PHE A 355 -10.32 -20.03 10.61
C PHE A 355 -11.65 -20.60 11.10
N ALA A 356 -12.66 -20.61 10.24
CA ALA A 356 -13.96 -21.18 10.57
C ALA A 356 -13.84 -22.68 10.92
N LEU A 357 -13.04 -23.45 10.18
CA LEU A 357 -12.76 -24.85 10.50
C LEU A 357 -12.07 -25.01 11.85
N GLN A 358 -11.04 -24.20 12.15
CA GLN A 358 -10.35 -24.23 13.44
C GLN A 358 -11.28 -23.89 14.62
N LEU A 359 -12.33 -23.11 14.39
CA LEU A 359 -13.35 -22.76 15.38
C LEU A 359 -14.55 -23.72 15.39
N GLY A 360 -14.55 -24.79 14.58
CA GLY A 360 -15.68 -25.72 14.48
C GLY A 360 -16.92 -25.14 13.77
N LYS A 361 -16.79 -23.99 13.10
CA LYS A 361 -17.88 -23.28 12.38
C LYS A 361 -18.05 -23.82 10.96
N VAL A 362 -18.41 -25.10 10.84
CA VAL A 362 -18.47 -25.82 9.54
C VAL A 362 -19.38 -25.16 8.51
N ALA A 363 -20.52 -24.61 8.93
CA ALA A 363 -21.44 -23.91 8.03
C ALA A 363 -20.84 -22.63 7.44
N GLU A 364 -20.15 -21.83 8.27
CA GLU A 364 -19.44 -20.62 7.81
C GLU A 364 -18.26 -21.00 6.91
N ALA A 365 -17.51 -22.06 7.26
CA ALA A 365 -16.44 -22.58 6.41
C ALA A 365 -16.96 -22.91 5.00
N ARG A 366 -18.11 -23.60 4.88
CA ARG A 366 -18.73 -23.88 3.59
C ARG A 366 -19.09 -22.61 2.81
N GLN A 367 -19.65 -21.60 3.49
CA GLN A 367 -19.97 -20.31 2.85
C GLN A 367 -18.74 -19.63 2.27
N TRP A 368 -17.61 -19.68 3.00
CA TRP A 368 -16.34 -19.12 2.54
C TRP A 368 -15.73 -19.92 1.38
N ALA A 369 -15.83 -21.24 1.40
CA ALA A 369 -15.44 -22.07 0.26
C ALA A 369 -16.26 -21.75 -1.00
N ASP A 370 -17.58 -21.58 -0.85
CA ASP A 370 -18.45 -21.19 -1.96
C ASP A 370 -18.15 -19.76 -2.46
N ALA A 371 -17.79 -18.83 -1.57
CA ALA A 371 -17.36 -17.48 -1.94
C ALA A 371 -16.06 -17.50 -2.77
N ALA A 372 -15.04 -18.21 -2.30
CA ALA A 372 -13.78 -18.40 -3.02
C ALA A 372 -14.00 -19.06 -4.39
N ALA A 373 -14.85 -20.08 -4.47
CA ALA A 373 -15.19 -20.73 -5.74
C ALA A 373 -15.87 -19.77 -6.72
N ARG A 374 -16.85 -18.97 -6.28
CA ARG A 374 -17.50 -17.95 -7.12
C ARG A 374 -16.51 -16.90 -7.60
N ARG A 375 -15.62 -16.42 -6.73
CA ARG A 375 -14.60 -15.43 -7.09
C ARG A 375 -13.63 -15.99 -8.12
N LYS A 376 -13.17 -17.24 -7.96
CA LYS A 376 -12.33 -17.91 -8.94
C LYS A 376 -13.01 -17.97 -10.31
N VAL A 377 -14.27 -18.40 -10.38
CA VAL A 377 -15.04 -18.44 -11.64
C VAL A 377 -15.14 -17.05 -12.27
N ALA A 378 -15.40 -16.01 -11.49
CA ALA A 378 -15.47 -14.65 -11.99
C ALA A 378 -14.10 -14.14 -12.48
N MET A 379 -13.01 -14.41 -11.76
CA MET A 379 -11.65 -14.04 -12.19
C MET A 379 -11.23 -14.77 -13.46
N ASP A 380 -11.52 -16.07 -13.58
CA ASP A 380 -11.26 -16.84 -14.80
C ASP A 380 -12.08 -16.33 -16.00
N LYS A 381 -13.29 -15.79 -15.76
CA LYS A 381 -14.15 -15.22 -16.81
C LYS A 381 -13.71 -13.83 -17.28
N TYR A 382 -13.44 -12.94 -16.33
CA TYR A 382 -13.28 -11.51 -16.63
C TYR A 382 -11.81 -11.07 -16.69
N LEU A 383 -10.93 -11.71 -15.90
CA LEU A 383 -9.56 -11.26 -15.72
C LEU A 383 -8.56 -12.13 -16.48
N TRP A 384 -8.78 -13.44 -16.58
CA TRP A 384 -7.91 -14.31 -17.37
C TRP A 384 -8.10 -14.05 -18.87
N GLN A 385 -7.00 -13.77 -19.58
CA GLN A 385 -6.98 -13.59 -21.04
C GLN A 385 -6.22 -14.76 -21.68
N PRO A 386 -6.91 -15.83 -22.13
CA PRO A 386 -6.26 -17.03 -22.65
C PRO A 386 -5.28 -16.75 -23.80
N GLU A 387 -5.66 -15.87 -24.72
CA GLU A 387 -4.83 -15.49 -25.88
C GLU A 387 -3.55 -14.74 -25.50
N ARG A 388 -3.56 -14.10 -24.31
CA ARG A 388 -2.39 -13.39 -23.76
C ARG A 388 -1.63 -14.21 -22.73
N GLY A 389 -2.16 -15.34 -22.26
CA GLY A 389 -1.55 -16.14 -21.21
C GLY A 389 -1.38 -15.41 -19.86
N MET A 390 -2.16 -14.36 -19.61
CA MET A 390 -2.02 -13.49 -18.44
C MET A 390 -3.37 -13.12 -17.83
N PHE A 391 -3.38 -12.82 -16.53
CA PHE A 391 -4.49 -12.10 -15.90
C PHE A 391 -4.32 -10.59 -16.16
N MET A 392 -5.38 -9.96 -16.63
CA MET A 392 -5.47 -8.53 -16.93
C MET A 392 -6.61 -7.93 -16.13
N ASP A 393 -6.46 -6.68 -15.68
CA ASP A 393 -7.55 -5.98 -15.00
C ASP A 393 -8.71 -5.73 -15.99
N TYR A 394 -9.94 -5.67 -15.49
CA TYR A 394 -11.12 -5.53 -16.35
C TYR A 394 -11.85 -4.23 -16.06
N ASP A 395 -11.85 -3.32 -17.04
CA ASP A 395 -12.68 -2.13 -17.04
C ASP A 395 -14.13 -2.54 -17.32
N PHE A 396 -14.96 -2.55 -16.28
CA PHE A 396 -16.35 -2.94 -16.39
C PHE A 396 -17.24 -1.83 -16.97
N THR A 397 -16.74 -0.60 -17.09
CA THR A 397 -17.47 0.52 -17.69
C THR A 397 -17.39 0.47 -19.22
N THR A 398 -16.26 0.01 -19.76
CA THR A 398 -16.07 -0.18 -21.21
C THR A 398 -16.13 -1.64 -21.65
N SER A 399 -16.24 -2.57 -20.70
CA SER A 399 -16.24 -4.02 -20.91
C SER A 399 -14.97 -4.55 -21.60
N LYS A 400 -13.80 -3.98 -21.23
CA LYS A 400 -12.51 -4.30 -21.85
C LYS A 400 -11.46 -4.68 -20.81
N ALA A 401 -10.56 -5.56 -21.19
CA ALA A 401 -9.34 -5.80 -20.43
C ALA A 401 -8.40 -4.59 -20.52
N SER A 402 -7.58 -4.37 -19.48
CA SER A 402 -6.49 -3.40 -19.50
C SER A 402 -5.51 -3.70 -20.63
N THR A 403 -4.88 -2.64 -21.16
CA THR A 403 -3.99 -2.77 -22.32
C THR A 403 -2.58 -3.22 -21.91
N PRO A 404 -1.82 -2.45 -21.10
CA PRO A 404 -0.51 -2.90 -20.66
C PRO A 404 -0.64 -4.02 -19.62
N PRO A 405 0.27 -5.01 -19.64
CA PRO A 405 0.39 -6.00 -18.58
C PRO A 405 0.92 -5.35 -17.30
N TYR A 406 0.44 -5.82 -16.15
CA TYR A 406 0.85 -5.30 -14.83
C TYR A 406 1.28 -6.44 -13.92
N VAL A 407 2.29 -6.21 -13.08
CA VAL A 407 2.95 -7.26 -12.27
C VAL A 407 2.00 -7.98 -11.31
N THR A 408 0.85 -7.37 -10.99
CA THR A 408 -0.24 -8.01 -10.24
C THR A 408 -0.80 -9.26 -10.92
N THR A 409 -0.49 -9.51 -12.20
CA THR A 409 -0.83 -10.75 -12.92
C THR A 409 -0.31 -12.02 -12.22
N TYR A 410 0.73 -11.90 -11.39
CA TYR A 410 1.28 -13.01 -10.60
C TYR A 410 0.60 -13.21 -9.24
N TRP A 411 -0.22 -12.28 -8.77
CA TRP A 411 -0.87 -12.39 -7.46
C TRP A 411 -1.87 -13.56 -7.35
N PRO A 412 -2.54 -14.02 -8.42
CA PRO A 412 -3.27 -15.28 -8.42
C PRO A 412 -2.42 -16.51 -8.05
N LEU A 413 -1.10 -16.48 -8.30
CA LEU A 413 -0.18 -17.54 -7.84
C LEU A 413 0.00 -17.46 -6.32
N TRP A 414 0.29 -16.28 -5.79
CA TRP A 414 0.42 -16.09 -4.33
C TRP A 414 -0.87 -16.45 -3.59
N ALA A 415 -2.02 -16.12 -4.16
CA ALA A 415 -3.32 -16.40 -3.57
C ALA A 415 -3.72 -17.89 -3.64
N GLY A 416 -3.04 -18.71 -4.47
CA GLY A 416 -3.41 -20.10 -4.74
C GLY A 416 -4.69 -20.24 -5.60
N LEU A 417 -4.97 -19.27 -6.47
CA LEU A 417 -6.16 -19.25 -7.32
C LEU A 417 -5.90 -19.85 -8.71
N ALA A 418 -4.71 -19.62 -9.25
CA ALA A 418 -4.38 -20.02 -10.60
C ALA A 418 -4.37 -21.55 -10.73
N SER A 419 -4.87 -22.06 -11.85
CA SER A 419 -4.63 -23.45 -12.23
C SER A 419 -3.15 -23.66 -12.60
N LYS A 420 -2.69 -24.92 -12.60
CA LYS A 420 -1.33 -25.25 -13.06
C LYS A 420 -1.07 -24.79 -14.51
N ALA A 421 -2.09 -24.84 -15.37
CA ALA A 421 -1.99 -24.38 -16.76
C ALA A 421 -1.84 -22.85 -16.84
N GLN A 422 -2.63 -22.10 -16.07
CA GLN A 422 -2.48 -20.64 -15.96
C GLN A 422 -1.12 -20.26 -15.41
N ALA A 423 -0.64 -20.97 -14.38
CA ALA A 423 0.67 -20.71 -13.79
C ALA A 423 1.83 -20.98 -14.76
N ALA A 424 1.76 -22.06 -15.53
CA ALA A 424 2.74 -22.35 -16.59
C ALA A 424 2.68 -21.36 -17.77
N ALA A 425 1.54 -20.72 -18.00
CA ALA A 425 1.44 -19.63 -18.98
C ALA A 425 2.06 -18.33 -18.45
N LEU A 426 1.80 -17.99 -17.18
CA LEU A 426 2.36 -16.79 -16.53
C LEU A 426 3.89 -16.84 -16.41
N GLU A 427 4.46 -18.00 -16.09
CA GLU A 427 5.93 -18.18 -16.01
C GLU A 427 6.62 -17.81 -17.34
N LYS A 428 6.03 -18.18 -18.48
CA LYS A 428 6.57 -17.83 -19.81
C LYS A 428 6.59 -16.32 -20.11
N HIS A 429 5.88 -15.53 -19.31
CA HIS A 429 5.75 -14.07 -19.50
C HIS A 429 6.64 -13.26 -18.57
N LEU A 430 7.54 -13.90 -17.80
CA LEU A 430 8.46 -13.20 -16.90
C LEU A 430 9.29 -12.12 -17.61
N ALA A 431 9.66 -12.33 -18.88
CA ALA A 431 10.44 -11.38 -19.68
C ALA A 431 9.77 -10.01 -19.86
N VAL A 432 8.44 -9.91 -19.69
CA VAL A 432 7.71 -8.62 -19.74
C VAL A 432 8.15 -7.71 -18.59
N PHE A 433 8.28 -8.26 -17.38
CA PHE A 433 8.54 -7.50 -16.14
C PHE A 433 9.97 -7.63 -15.64
N GLU A 434 10.64 -8.72 -16.00
CA GLU A 434 11.96 -9.00 -15.49
C GLU A 434 13.00 -8.04 -16.08
N ARG A 435 13.75 -7.40 -15.19
CA ARG A 435 14.86 -6.54 -15.50
C ARG A 435 16.12 -7.02 -14.79
N LYS A 436 17.19 -6.23 -14.81
CA LYS A 436 18.44 -6.55 -14.12
C LYS A 436 18.22 -6.71 -12.61
N GLY A 437 17.44 -5.82 -12.01
CA GLY A 437 17.27 -5.70 -10.57
C GLY A 437 16.11 -6.47 -9.95
N GLY A 438 15.28 -7.14 -10.74
CA GLY A 438 14.06 -7.80 -10.25
C GLY A 438 12.92 -7.62 -11.23
N LEU A 439 11.70 -7.55 -10.72
CA LEU A 439 10.49 -7.28 -11.50
C LEU A 439 10.13 -5.79 -11.42
N SER A 440 9.96 -5.15 -12.57
CA SER A 440 9.30 -3.85 -12.68
C SER A 440 7.78 -4.00 -12.63
N MET A 441 7.07 -2.88 -12.50
CA MET A 441 5.61 -2.87 -12.38
C MET A 441 4.90 -3.24 -13.69
N ASP A 442 5.42 -2.76 -14.82
CA ASP A 442 4.91 -2.99 -16.17
C ASP A 442 6.04 -2.81 -17.21
N ASP A 443 5.68 -2.62 -18.48
CA ASP A 443 6.59 -2.22 -19.56
C ASP A 443 6.31 -0.80 -20.10
N LEU A 444 5.60 0.03 -19.31
CA LEU A 444 5.19 1.38 -19.69
C LEU A 444 6.00 2.45 -18.94
N GLY A 445 6.95 3.08 -19.63
CA GLY A 445 7.74 4.18 -19.08
C GLY A 445 6.99 5.52 -18.96
N SER A 446 5.93 5.58 -18.15
CA SER A 446 5.12 6.80 -17.95
C SER A 446 5.84 7.90 -17.18
N GLY A 447 6.87 7.52 -16.41
CA GLY A 447 7.55 8.39 -15.46
C GLY A 447 6.83 8.53 -14.12
N ALA A 448 5.74 7.79 -13.89
CA ALA A 448 5.10 7.63 -12.59
C ALA A 448 5.83 6.59 -11.74
N GLN A 449 5.63 6.63 -10.42
CA GLN A 449 6.44 5.83 -9.49
C GLN A 449 6.07 4.34 -9.45
N TRP A 450 4.83 4.00 -9.81
CA TRP A 450 4.31 2.63 -9.84
C TRP A 450 4.26 2.03 -11.25
N ASP A 451 5.08 2.54 -12.16
CA ASP A 451 5.26 2.03 -13.54
C ASP A 451 6.76 1.78 -13.82
N GLU A 452 7.10 1.27 -15.01
CA GLU A 452 8.48 1.10 -15.48
C GLU A 452 9.29 2.43 -15.36
N PRO A 453 10.57 2.38 -14.93
CA PRO A 453 11.41 1.21 -14.67
C PRO A 453 11.45 0.77 -13.21
N PHE A 454 10.49 1.23 -12.39
CA PHE A 454 10.54 1.03 -10.95
C PHE A 454 9.97 -0.33 -10.56
N GLY A 455 10.49 -0.86 -9.46
CA GLY A 455 10.00 -2.07 -8.82
C GLY A 455 9.99 -1.88 -7.32
N TRP A 456 9.05 -2.59 -6.69
CA TRP A 456 8.72 -2.42 -5.30
C TRP A 456 8.83 -3.75 -4.58
N ALA A 457 9.25 -3.70 -3.31
CA ALA A 457 9.45 -4.92 -2.53
C ALA A 457 8.16 -5.76 -2.40
N PRO A 458 6.97 -5.18 -2.11
CA PRO A 458 5.71 -5.91 -2.06
C PRO A 458 5.42 -6.74 -3.30
N THR A 459 5.52 -6.12 -4.49
CA THR A 459 5.12 -6.74 -5.76
C THR A 459 6.11 -7.81 -6.18
N ASN A 460 7.41 -7.60 -5.94
CA ASN A 460 8.44 -8.62 -6.10
C ASN A 460 8.19 -9.81 -5.17
N TRP A 461 7.93 -9.58 -3.89
CA TRP A 461 7.65 -10.68 -2.95
C TRP A 461 6.45 -11.52 -3.36
N LEU A 462 5.31 -10.89 -3.66
CA LEU A 462 4.09 -11.62 -4.02
C LEU A 462 4.28 -12.43 -5.30
N ALA A 463 4.93 -11.87 -6.32
CA ALA A 463 5.21 -12.61 -7.55
C ALA A 463 6.19 -13.78 -7.31
N ILE A 464 7.32 -13.53 -6.63
CA ILE A 464 8.38 -14.53 -6.38
C ILE A 464 7.86 -15.66 -5.49
N SER A 465 7.19 -15.34 -4.40
CA SER A 465 6.63 -16.36 -3.49
C SER A 465 5.48 -17.14 -4.14
N GLY A 466 4.68 -16.51 -5.00
CA GLY A 466 3.69 -17.19 -5.82
C GLY A 466 4.30 -18.18 -6.81
N LEU A 467 5.36 -17.77 -7.53
CA LEU A 467 6.11 -18.65 -8.43
C LEU A 467 6.69 -19.86 -7.69
N ASP A 468 7.33 -19.62 -6.53
CA ASP A 468 7.88 -20.68 -5.68
C ASP A 468 6.80 -21.66 -5.20
N ALA A 469 5.64 -21.15 -4.77
CA ALA A 469 4.51 -21.97 -4.33
C ALA A 469 3.91 -22.86 -5.43
N TYR A 470 4.11 -22.50 -6.70
CA TYR A 470 3.68 -23.28 -7.87
C TYR A 470 4.76 -24.19 -8.45
N GLY A 471 5.94 -24.24 -7.83
CA GLY A 471 7.03 -25.14 -8.22
C GLY A 471 8.06 -24.53 -9.18
N PHE A 472 7.93 -23.25 -9.53
CA PHE A 472 8.88 -22.53 -10.38
C PHE A 472 10.07 -22.00 -9.55
N HIS A 473 10.73 -22.91 -8.82
CA HIS A 473 11.75 -22.57 -7.83
C HIS A 473 12.97 -21.88 -8.43
N ASP A 474 13.39 -22.28 -9.63
CA ASP A 474 14.57 -21.71 -10.28
C ASP A 474 14.35 -20.24 -10.65
N ASP A 475 13.17 -19.92 -11.21
CA ASP A 475 12.78 -18.54 -11.53
C ASP A 475 12.58 -17.71 -10.27
N ALA A 476 11.88 -18.25 -9.27
CA ALA A 476 11.70 -17.58 -7.99
C ALA A 476 13.05 -17.23 -7.34
N ARG A 477 13.99 -18.18 -7.29
CA ARG A 477 15.34 -17.95 -6.74
C ARG A 477 16.16 -16.99 -7.60
N ARG A 478 16.03 -17.05 -8.92
CA ARG A 478 16.71 -16.13 -9.85
C ARG A 478 16.26 -14.69 -9.62
N LEU A 479 14.95 -14.46 -9.53
CA LEU A 479 14.37 -13.16 -9.24
C LEU A 479 14.69 -12.69 -7.82
N ALA A 480 14.65 -13.58 -6.83
CA ALA A 480 15.07 -13.29 -5.46
C ALA A 480 16.51 -12.76 -5.40
N ARG A 481 17.46 -13.45 -6.07
CA ARG A 481 18.86 -13.01 -6.16
C ARG A 481 19.00 -11.63 -6.80
N LYS A 482 18.25 -11.35 -7.86
CA LYS A 482 18.28 -10.04 -8.53
C LYS A 482 17.82 -8.92 -7.61
N PHE A 483 16.71 -9.12 -6.91
CA PHE A 483 16.15 -8.11 -6.00
C PHE A 483 17.05 -7.90 -4.79
N THR A 484 17.51 -8.96 -4.12
CA THR A 484 18.41 -8.81 -2.96
C THR A 484 19.73 -8.16 -3.35
N ALA A 485 20.31 -8.51 -4.50
CA ALA A 485 21.53 -7.86 -5.00
C ALA A 485 21.34 -6.37 -5.29
N THR A 486 20.15 -5.96 -5.74
CA THR A 486 19.80 -4.54 -5.95
C THR A 486 19.77 -3.79 -4.62
N VAL A 487 19.16 -4.38 -3.59
CA VAL A 487 19.15 -3.81 -2.23
C VAL A 487 20.56 -3.72 -1.66
N ASP A 488 21.36 -4.79 -1.78
CA ASP A 488 22.75 -4.83 -1.28
C ASP A 488 23.64 -3.80 -2.00
N THR A 489 23.45 -3.63 -3.31
CA THR A 489 24.17 -2.62 -4.11
C THR A 489 23.80 -1.21 -3.67
N GLY A 490 22.51 -0.94 -3.46
CA GLY A 490 22.04 0.35 -2.95
C GLY A 490 22.60 0.64 -1.55
N PHE A 491 22.53 -0.34 -0.65
CA PHE A 491 23.01 -0.20 0.71
C PHE A 491 24.52 0.04 0.77
N ALA A 492 25.32 -0.67 -0.03
CA ALA A 492 26.76 -0.46 -0.07
C ALA A 492 27.17 0.89 -0.68
N HIS A 493 26.30 1.49 -1.51
CA HIS A 493 26.56 2.80 -2.11
C HIS A 493 26.39 3.96 -1.12
N ASP A 494 25.33 3.98 -0.30
CA ASP A 494 25.03 5.13 0.56
C ASP A 494 24.68 4.80 2.02
N GLY A 495 24.75 3.53 2.42
CA GLY A 495 24.47 3.06 3.78
C GLY A 495 22.99 3.03 4.13
N THR A 496 22.07 3.13 3.16
CA THR A 496 20.63 3.18 3.40
C THR A 496 19.84 2.20 2.54
N ILE A 497 18.70 1.75 3.06
CA ILE A 497 17.68 1.01 2.31
C ILE A 497 16.60 1.99 1.87
N ARG A 498 16.04 1.79 0.67
CA ARG A 498 15.08 2.70 0.04
C ARG A 498 13.68 2.09 -0.07
N GLU A 499 12.70 2.96 -0.25
CA GLU A 499 11.30 2.62 -0.52
C GLU A 499 11.12 1.82 -1.82
N LYS A 500 11.74 2.31 -2.89
CA LYS A 500 11.66 1.73 -4.25
C LYS A 500 13.00 1.80 -4.97
N TYR A 501 13.12 0.99 -6.01
CA TYR A 501 14.36 0.79 -6.75
C TYR A 501 14.12 0.80 -8.27
N ASN A 502 15.13 1.20 -9.02
CA ASN A 502 15.14 1.14 -10.47
C ASN A 502 15.56 -0.26 -10.91
N MET A 503 14.62 -1.04 -11.43
CA MET A 503 14.83 -2.44 -11.80
C MET A 503 15.65 -2.57 -13.08
N ALA A 504 15.56 -1.60 -14.00
CA ALA A 504 16.38 -1.58 -15.21
C ALA A 504 17.87 -1.44 -14.87
N LEU A 505 18.21 -0.53 -13.95
CA LEU A 505 19.60 -0.29 -13.54
C LEU A 505 20.09 -1.25 -12.45
N GLY A 506 19.18 -1.79 -11.63
CA GLY A 506 19.50 -2.59 -10.44
C GLY A 506 20.15 -1.75 -9.34
N ASN A 507 19.62 -0.55 -9.10
CA ASN A 507 20.13 0.39 -8.09
C ASN A 507 18.99 1.23 -7.47
N ALA A 508 19.36 2.15 -6.57
CA ALA A 508 18.44 3.07 -5.90
C ALA A 508 18.15 4.37 -6.69
N GLU A 509 18.61 4.49 -7.95
CA GLU A 509 18.51 5.72 -8.74
C GLU A 509 17.10 5.88 -9.33
N VAL A 510 16.30 6.71 -8.68
CA VAL A 510 14.89 6.93 -9.03
C VAL A 510 14.71 8.38 -9.50
N LYS A 511 14.26 8.55 -10.75
CA LYS A 511 13.88 9.83 -11.32
C LYS A 511 12.43 9.79 -11.79
N ILE A 512 11.53 10.27 -10.94
CA ILE A 512 10.09 10.32 -11.21
C ILE A 512 9.75 11.68 -11.82
N THR A 513 8.98 11.67 -12.91
CA THR A 513 8.57 12.87 -13.64
C THR A 513 7.07 13.12 -13.57
N ALA A 514 6.28 12.16 -13.09
CA ALA A 514 4.84 12.28 -12.86
C ALA A 514 4.48 11.87 -11.43
N GLY A 515 3.87 12.78 -10.66
CA GLY A 515 3.46 12.53 -9.27
C GLY A 515 4.55 12.80 -8.24
N TYR A 516 4.66 11.93 -7.23
CA TYR A 516 5.55 12.13 -6.09
C TYR A 516 7.01 11.85 -6.44
N THR A 517 7.90 12.80 -6.17
CA THR A 517 9.28 12.75 -6.68
C THR A 517 10.32 12.20 -5.69
N THR A 518 9.93 11.92 -4.44
CA THR A 518 10.89 11.56 -3.38
C THR A 518 11.06 10.04 -3.28
N ASN A 519 12.30 9.58 -3.03
CA ASN A 519 12.59 8.18 -2.65
C ASN A 519 12.97 8.10 -1.17
N VAL A 520 12.10 7.51 -0.35
CA VAL A 520 12.18 7.56 1.12
C VAL A 520 13.21 6.56 1.66
N ILE A 521 13.88 6.91 2.77
CA ILE A 521 14.90 6.11 3.45
C ILE A 521 14.28 5.23 4.55
N GLY A 522 14.82 4.00 4.71
CA GLY A 522 14.65 3.10 5.86
C GLY A 522 13.75 1.88 5.64
N PHE A 523 13.17 1.71 4.45
CA PHE A 523 11.76 1.32 4.34
C PHE A 523 11.39 -0.10 4.81
N GLY A 524 10.35 -0.20 5.65
CA GLY A 524 9.92 -1.39 6.37
C GLY A 524 9.55 -2.58 5.48
N TRP A 525 8.82 -2.38 4.37
CA TRP A 525 8.58 -3.50 3.44
C TRP A 525 9.86 -3.99 2.76
N THR A 526 10.87 -3.14 2.58
CA THR A 526 12.08 -3.50 1.83
C THR A 526 12.94 -4.34 2.73
N ASN A 527 13.08 -3.90 3.98
CA ASN A 527 13.68 -4.64 5.06
C ASN A 527 13.06 -6.04 5.17
N ALA A 528 11.73 -6.11 5.24
CA ALA A 528 11.04 -7.37 5.40
C ALA A 528 11.21 -8.32 4.20
N VAL A 529 10.95 -7.83 2.99
CA VAL A 529 11.04 -8.63 1.77
C VAL A 529 12.47 -9.11 1.55
N TYR A 530 13.47 -8.28 1.84
CA TYR A 530 14.86 -8.69 1.79
C TYR A 530 15.13 -9.91 2.69
N LEU A 531 14.68 -9.88 3.96
CA LEU A 531 14.80 -11.02 4.87
C LEU A 531 14.07 -12.26 4.34
N LYS A 532 12.85 -12.09 3.82
CA LYS A 532 12.05 -13.20 3.27
C LYS A 532 12.66 -13.83 2.04
N LEU A 533 13.23 -13.05 1.13
CA LEU A 533 13.92 -13.55 -0.06
C LEU A 533 15.23 -14.26 0.32
N HIS A 534 15.97 -13.77 1.33
CA HIS A 534 17.12 -14.50 1.88
C HIS A 534 16.73 -15.85 2.47
N GLN A 535 15.64 -15.92 3.25
CA GLN A 535 15.13 -17.19 3.75
C GLN A 535 14.77 -18.16 2.62
N LEU A 536 14.13 -17.66 1.54
CA LEU A 536 13.81 -18.46 0.36
C LEU A 536 15.08 -19.01 -0.32
N LEU A 537 16.12 -18.18 -0.43
CA LEU A 537 17.41 -18.58 -1.03
C LEU A 537 18.14 -19.64 -0.20
N GLN A 538 18.03 -19.58 1.14
CA GLN A 538 18.68 -20.52 2.06
C GLN A 538 17.90 -21.83 2.26
N ALA A 539 16.57 -21.81 2.09
CA ALA A 539 15.75 -23.00 2.23
C ALA A 539 16.05 -24.04 1.15
N ALA A 540 15.79 -25.33 1.43
CA ALA A 540 15.71 -26.34 0.38
C ALA A 540 14.44 -26.14 -0.47
N PRO A 541 14.43 -26.48 -1.78
CA PRO A 541 13.22 -26.42 -2.60
C PRO A 541 12.10 -27.26 -1.97
N LYS A 542 10.91 -26.68 -1.82
CA LYS A 542 9.73 -27.37 -1.29
C LYS A 542 8.99 -28.06 -2.43
N PRO A 543 8.39 -29.25 -2.25
CA PRO A 543 7.49 -29.79 -3.26
C PRO A 543 6.33 -28.82 -3.51
N ALA A 544 5.89 -28.71 -4.77
CA ALA A 544 4.79 -27.84 -5.15
C ALA A 544 3.56 -28.12 -4.28
N ALA A 545 2.91 -27.06 -3.78
CA ALA A 545 1.72 -27.25 -2.96
C ALA A 545 0.61 -27.94 -3.76
N ALA A 546 -0.10 -28.88 -3.11
CA ALA A 546 -1.30 -29.49 -3.67
C ALA A 546 -2.42 -28.44 -3.60
N HIS A 547 -2.53 -27.62 -4.64
CA HIS A 547 -3.58 -26.61 -4.81
C HIS A 547 -4.89 -27.23 -5.29
#